data_AF-A0A7X7ZRH5-F1
#
_entry.id   AF-A0A7X7ZRH5-F1
#
_cell.length_a   1.000
_cell.length_b   1.000
_cell.length_c   1.000
_cell.angle_alpha   90.00
_cell.angle_beta   90.00
_cell.angle_gamma   90.00
#
_symmetry.space_group_name_H-M   'P 1'
#
loop_
_entity.id
_entity.type
_entity.pdbx_description
1 polymer ?
#
loop_
_entity_poly.entity_id
_entity_poly.type
_entity_poly.pdbx_seq_one_letter_code
_entity_poly.pdbx_strand_id
1 'polypeptide(L)'
;MRKHINIHFPLLLTLVFLSVMGMLAAQGSTDEYELVNTFVLPKIAVPIGEITLENEVWLKDGTPFTGIAYERFENGNLSRVMSLLRGLQQGPMYLWYPDGAPQMSANYRQGRLNGRFLGWYRHGGVIYDMVINQGGFAGDYLSREDSQESDDFFEPEGDANESGDGN
;
A
#
# COMPACT_ATOMS: atom_id res chain seq x y z
N MET A 1 49.74 -11.04 27.02
CA MET A 1 49.07 -9.90 26.35
C MET A 1 47.85 -10.40 25.61
N ARG A 2 46.65 -10.29 26.18
CA ARG A 2 45.39 -10.73 25.54
C ARG A 2 44.75 -9.49 24.91
N LYS A 3 44.73 -9.41 23.58
CA LYS A 3 44.02 -8.33 22.85
C LYS A 3 42.53 -8.49 23.12
N HIS A 4 41.94 -7.52 23.83
CA HIS A 4 40.50 -7.39 23.88
C HIS A 4 40.01 -6.99 22.49
N ILE A 5 39.27 -7.90 21.84
CA ILE A 5 38.48 -7.60 20.66
C ILE A 5 37.16 -7.05 21.21
N ASN A 6 36.98 -5.73 21.16
CA ASN A 6 35.69 -5.11 21.42
C ASN A 6 34.79 -5.42 20.22
N ILE A 7 34.10 -6.56 20.28
CA ILE A 7 33.01 -6.84 19.34
C ILE A 7 31.92 -5.84 19.68
N HIS A 8 31.61 -4.93 18.75
CA HIS A 8 30.53 -3.95 18.88
C HIS A 8 29.18 -4.68 18.93
N PHE A 9 28.82 -5.16 20.12
CA PHE A 9 27.54 -5.78 20.46
C PHE A 9 26.29 -5.01 19.97
N PRO A 10 26.25 -3.65 19.94
CA PRO A 10 25.11 -2.93 19.37
C PRO A 10 24.92 -3.15 17.86
N LEU A 11 25.98 -3.45 17.09
CA LEU A 11 25.90 -3.64 15.64
C LEU A 11 25.26 -4.98 15.24
N LEU A 12 25.41 -6.01 16.08
CA LEU A 12 24.81 -7.32 15.84
C LEU A 12 23.29 -7.30 16.12
N LEU A 13 22.88 -6.58 17.19
CA LEU A 13 21.48 -6.45 17.58
C LEU A 13 20.67 -5.64 16.55
N THR A 14 21.24 -4.57 16.01
CA THR A 14 20.59 -3.76 14.96
C THR A 14 20.44 -4.54 13.65
N LEU A 15 21.42 -5.35 13.27
CA LEU A 15 21.33 -6.24 12.10
C LEU A 15 20.25 -7.30 12.24
N VAL A 16 20.10 -7.90 13.43
CA VAL A 16 19.02 -8.84 13.72
C VAL A 16 17.66 -8.12 13.67
N PHE A 17 17.55 -6.92 14.25
CA PHE A 17 16.31 -6.15 14.24
C PHE A 17 15.86 -5.75 12.82
N LEU A 18 16.79 -5.28 11.97
CA LEU A 18 16.54 -5.00 10.55
C LEU A 18 16.11 -6.26 9.78
N SER A 19 16.73 -7.41 10.07
CA SER A 19 16.36 -8.67 9.43
C SER A 19 14.94 -9.14 9.80
N VAL A 20 14.55 -8.98 11.07
CA VAL A 20 13.23 -9.36 11.57
C VAL A 20 12.14 -8.43 10.99
N MET A 21 12.40 -7.12 10.94
CA MET A 21 11.50 -6.15 10.30
C MET A 21 11.30 -6.43 8.80
N GLY A 22 12.37 -6.81 8.08
CA GLY A 22 12.28 -7.21 6.68
C GLY A 22 11.40 -8.45 6.45
N MET A 23 11.46 -9.44 7.35
CA MET A 23 10.61 -10.64 7.28
C MET A 23 9.13 -10.33 7.55
N LEU A 24 8.83 -9.46 8.51
CA LEU A 24 7.45 -9.06 8.84
C LEU A 24 6.72 -8.38 7.66
N ALA A 25 7.41 -7.50 6.93
CA ALA A 25 6.83 -6.85 5.75
C ALA A 25 6.57 -7.85 4.61
N ALA A 26 7.47 -8.82 4.41
CA ALA A 26 7.31 -9.88 3.41
C ALA A 26 6.15 -10.85 3.72
N GLN A 27 5.89 -11.10 5.01
CA GLN A 27 4.79 -11.98 5.41
C GLN A 27 3.43 -11.39 5.03
N GLY A 28 3.21 -10.09 5.28
CA GLY A 28 1.91 -9.46 5.03
C GLY A 28 1.50 -9.44 3.55
N SER A 29 2.44 -9.32 2.61
CA SER A 29 2.13 -9.36 1.17
C SER A 29 1.92 -10.79 0.66
N THR A 30 2.57 -11.77 1.30
CA THR A 30 2.38 -13.20 1.03
C THR A 30 1.00 -13.66 1.51
N ASP A 31 0.57 -13.25 2.70
CA ASP A 31 -0.74 -13.61 3.25
C ASP A 31 -1.90 -13.09 2.38
N GLU A 32 -1.79 -11.85 1.88
CA GLU A 32 -2.79 -11.28 0.97
C GLU A 32 -2.80 -11.99 -0.40
N TYR A 33 -1.62 -12.35 -0.93
CA TYR A 33 -1.53 -13.12 -2.16
C TYR A 33 -2.29 -14.44 -2.05
N GLU A 34 -2.08 -15.20 -0.97
CA GLU A 34 -2.77 -16.47 -0.74
C GLU A 34 -4.27 -16.29 -0.50
N LEU A 35 -4.69 -15.21 0.16
CA LEU A 35 -6.10 -14.85 0.31
C LEU A 35 -6.77 -14.64 -1.04
N VAL A 36 -6.12 -13.91 -1.96
CA VAL A 36 -6.64 -13.64 -3.31
C VAL A 36 -6.62 -14.92 -4.16
N ASN A 37 -5.60 -15.76 -3.99
CA ASN A 37 -5.43 -17.02 -4.71
C ASN A 37 -6.50 -18.05 -4.33
N THR A 38 -6.91 -18.06 -3.06
CA THR A 38 -7.94 -18.97 -2.52
C THR A 38 -9.34 -18.37 -2.51
N PHE A 39 -9.52 -17.20 -3.13
CA PHE A 39 -10.80 -16.51 -3.18
C PHE A 39 -11.89 -17.37 -3.84
N VAL A 40 -13.00 -17.56 -3.13
CA VAL A 40 -14.19 -18.26 -3.65
C VAL A 40 -15.28 -17.24 -3.97
N LEU A 41 -15.65 -17.17 -5.24
CA LEU A 41 -16.72 -16.29 -5.69
C LEU A 41 -18.06 -16.66 -5.00
N PRO A 42 -18.71 -15.72 -4.28
CA PRO A 42 -20.01 -15.97 -3.68
C PRO A 42 -21.09 -16.27 -4.73
N LYS A 43 -22.02 -17.18 -4.44
CA LYS A 43 -23.14 -17.53 -5.35
C LYS A 43 -24.09 -16.35 -5.67
N ILE A 44 -24.10 -15.34 -4.81
CA ILE A 44 -24.90 -14.12 -4.96
C ILE A 44 -24.19 -13.05 -5.81
N ALA A 45 -22.95 -13.30 -6.24
CA ALA A 45 -22.21 -12.35 -7.05
C ALA A 45 -22.81 -12.23 -8.46
N VAL A 46 -22.81 -11.01 -9.00
CA VAL A 46 -23.36 -10.71 -10.33
C VAL A 46 -22.24 -10.44 -11.34
N PRO A 47 -22.36 -10.86 -12.60
CA PRO A 47 -21.46 -10.40 -13.64
C PRO A 47 -21.47 -8.86 -13.73
N ILE A 48 -20.31 -8.22 -13.92
CA ILE A 48 -20.25 -6.76 -14.14
C ILE A 48 -21.07 -6.36 -15.37
N GLY A 49 -21.21 -7.24 -16.37
CA GLY A 49 -22.09 -7.01 -17.51
C GLY A 49 -23.59 -6.93 -17.20
N GLU A 50 -24.03 -7.32 -15.99
CA GLU A 50 -25.43 -7.19 -15.54
C GLU A 50 -25.69 -5.90 -14.74
N ILE A 51 -24.65 -5.07 -14.53
CA ILE A 51 -24.77 -3.78 -13.85
C ILE A 51 -24.32 -2.65 -14.78
N THR A 52 -24.92 -1.47 -14.62
CA THR A 52 -24.57 -0.28 -15.40
C THR A 52 -23.92 0.76 -14.50
N LEU A 53 -22.92 1.48 -15.01
CA LEU A 53 -22.32 2.60 -14.31
C LEU A 53 -22.96 3.90 -14.80
N GLU A 54 -23.65 4.61 -13.92
CA GLU A 54 -24.32 5.87 -14.23
C GLU A 54 -23.97 6.90 -13.16
N ASN A 55 -23.41 8.05 -13.58
CA ASN A 55 -22.99 9.12 -12.66
C ASN A 55 -22.16 8.61 -11.47
N GLU A 56 -21.15 7.77 -11.74
CA GLU A 56 -20.26 7.14 -10.74
C GLU A 56 -20.93 6.11 -9.81
N VAL A 57 -22.21 5.79 -10.03
CA VAL A 57 -22.97 4.80 -9.25
C VAL A 57 -23.25 3.55 -10.09
N TRP A 58 -22.86 2.40 -9.58
CA TRP A 58 -23.21 1.11 -10.16
C TRP A 58 -24.66 0.74 -9.84
N LEU A 59 -25.45 0.49 -10.87
CA LEU A 59 -26.86 0.15 -10.78
C LEU A 59 -27.11 -1.28 -11.26
N LYS A 60 -28.03 -1.97 -10.60
CA LYS A 60 -28.66 -3.19 -11.11
C LYS A 60 -30.15 -2.92 -11.25
N ASP A 61 -30.70 -3.12 -12.45
CA ASP A 61 -32.11 -2.88 -12.75
C ASP A 61 -32.58 -1.46 -12.36
N GLY A 62 -31.72 -0.45 -12.57
CA GLY A 62 -31.98 0.95 -12.25
C GLY A 62 -31.81 1.33 -10.77
N THR A 63 -31.35 0.42 -9.91
CA THR A 63 -31.19 0.67 -8.47
C THR A 63 -29.73 0.53 -8.02
N PRO A 64 -29.23 1.36 -7.08
CA PRO A 64 -27.85 1.28 -6.60
C PRO A 64 -27.50 -0.11 -6.06
N PHE A 65 -26.56 -0.77 -6.74
CA PHE A 65 -26.22 -2.16 -6.46
C PHE A 65 -25.42 -2.30 -5.15
N THR A 66 -25.73 -3.32 -4.36
CA THR A 66 -24.97 -3.70 -3.17
C THR A 66 -24.67 -5.19 -3.25
N GLY A 67 -23.38 -5.54 -3.24
CA GLY A 67 -22.94 -6.92 -3.38
C GLY A 67 -21.58 -7.03 -4.06
N ILE A 68 -21.29 -8.23 -4.55
CA ILE A 68 -20.07 -8.54 -5.29
C ILE A 68 -20.38 -8.55 -6.77
N ALA A 69 -19.60 -7.82 -7.57
CA ALA A 69 -19.63 -7.88 -9.02
C ALA A 69 -18.33 -8.51 -9.56
N TYR A 70 -18.40 -9.30 -10.64
CA TYR A 70 -17.22 -9.99 -11.18
C TYR A 70 -17.15 -10.02 -12.70
N GLU A 71 -15.94 -10.23 -13.22
CA GLU A 71 -15.67 -10.56 -14.63
C GLU A 71 -14.82 -11.82 -14.70
N ARG A 72 -14.87 -12.46 -15.87
CA ARG A 72 -14.04 -13.62 -16.21
C ARG A 72 -13.30 -13.36 -17.51
N PHE A 73 -12.14 -13.96 -17.64
CA PHE A 73 -11.49 -14.12 -18.93
C PHE A 73 -12.27 -15.11 -19.81
N GLU A 74 -11.95 -15.13 -21.11
CA GLU A 74 -12.55 -16.07 -22.07
C GLU A 74 -12.34 -17.54 -21.68
N ASN A 75 -11.25 -17.85 -20.96
CA ASN A 75 -10.96 -19.19 -20.46
C ASN A 75 -11.79 -19.58 -19.21
N GLY A 76 -12.65 -18.70 -18.73
CA GLY A 76 -13.53 -18.94 -17.57
C GLY A 76 -12.90 -18.59 -16.22
N ASN A 77 -11.60 -18.30 -16.14
CA ASN A 77 -10.97 -17.85 -14.89
C ASN A 77 -11.48 -16.47 -14.50
N LEU A 78 -11.51 -16.16 -13.20
CA LEU A 78 -11.81 -14.80 -12.73
C LEU A 78 -10.77 -13.84 -13.28
N SER A 79 -11.21 -12.67 -13.74
CA SER A 79 -10.32 -11.57 -14.13
C SER A 79 -10.39 -10.43 -13.12
N ARG A 80 -11.60 -10.18 -12.58
CA ARG A 80 -11.87 -9.07 -11.68
C ARG A 80 -13.01 -9.39 -10.72
N VAL A 81 -12.88 -8.90 -9.50
CA VAL A 81 -13.94 -8.89 -8.49
C VAL A 81 -13.97 -7.51 -7.84
N MET A 82 -15.18 -6.98 -7.61
CA MET A 82 -15.43 -5.71 -6.96
C MET A 82 -16.48 -5.86 -5.85
N SER A 83 -16.22 -5.22 -4.71
CA SER A 83 -17.19 -5.06 -3.64
C SER A 83 -17.90 -3.70 -3.76
N LEU A 84 -19.22 -3.71 -3.81
CA LEU A 84 -20.07 -2.52 -4.01
C LEU A 84 -21.06 -2.36 -2.86
N LEU A 85 -21.22 -1.11 -2.38
CA LEU A 85 -22.22 -0.72 -1.39
C LEU A 85 -22.94 0.54 -1.89
N ARG A 86 -24.26 0.43 -2.09
CA ARG A 86 -25.10 1.51 -2.64
C ARG A 86 -24.51 2.10 -3.93
N GLY A 87 -24.04 1.22 -4.80
CA GLY A 87 -23.45 1.53 -6.10
C GLY A 87 -22.03 2.09 -6.06
N LEU A 88 -21.43 2.31 -4.89
CA LEU A 88 -20.05 2.78 -4.76
C LEU A 88 -19.12 1.62 -4.39
N GLN A 89 -17.87 1.63 -4.87
CA GLN A 89 -16.87 0.66 -4.42
C GLN A 89 -16.60 0.81 -2.92
N GLN A 90 -16.69 -0.31 -2.20
CA GLN A 90 -16.56 -0.38 -0.75
C GLN A 90 -16.00 -1.75 -0.37
N GLY A 91 -14.79 -1.77 0.19
CA GLY A 91 -14.07 -3.00 0.52
C GLY A 91 -13.12 -3.44 -0.61
N PRO A 92 -12.78 -4.73 -0.66
CA PRO A 92 -11.74 -5.23 -1.55
C PRO A 92 -12.15 -5.25 -3.02
N MET A 93 -11.16 -5.00 -3.87
CA MET A 93 -11.14 -5.28 -5.30
C MET A 93 -9.92 -6.16 -5.59
N TYR A 94 -10.14 -7.18 -6.40
CA TYR A 94 -9.11 -8.14 -6.80
C TYR A 94 -9.02 -8.24 -8.31
N LEU A 95 -7.81 -8.42 -8.81
CA LEU A 95 -7.52 -8.76 -10.20
C LEU A 95 -6.66 -10.02 -10.24
N TRP A 96 -6.86 -10.82 -11.29
CA TRP A 96 -6.09 -12.02 -11.57
C TRP A 96 -5.53 -11.96 -12.99
N TYR A 97 -4.40 -12.63 -13.20
CA TYR A 97 -3.91 -12.97 -14.52
C TYR A 97 -4.77 -14.06 -15.18
N PRO A 98 -4.69 -14.25 -16.52
CA PRO A 98 -5.45 -15.29 -17.21
C PRO A 98 -5.24 -16.72 -16.70
N ASP A 99 -4.09 -17.03 -16.11
CA ASP A 99 -3.84 -18.35 -15.51
C ASP A 99 -4.44 -18.53 -14.11
N GLY A 100 -5.09 -17.49 -13.57
CA GLY A 100 -5.69 -17.50 -12.24
C GLY A 100 -4.73 -17.06 -11.13
N ALA A 101 -3.49 -16.67 -11.44
CA ALA A 101 -2.60 -16.10 -10.43
C ALA A 101 -3.07 -14.69 -10.01
N PRO A 102 -3.05 -14.34 -8.71
CA PRO A 102 -3.31 -12.98 -8.25
C PRO A 102 -2.43 -11.96 -8.97
N GLN A 103 -3.05 -10.87 -9.43
CA GLN A 103 -2.37 -9.75 -10.07
C GLN A 103 -2.38 -8.52 -9.18
N MET A 104 -3.51 -8.24 -8.51
CA MET A 104 -3.66 -7.02 -7.72
C MET A 104 -4.70 -7.19 -6.61
N SER A 105 -4.46 -6.56 -5.46
CA SER A 105 -5.44 -6.34 -4.39
C SER A 105 -5.48 -4.86 -4.05
N ALA A 106 -6.68 -4.31 -3.89
CA ALA A 106 -6.89 -2.92 -3.56
C ALA A 106 -8.11 -2.78 -2.65
N ASN A 107 -8.04 -1.89 -1.66
CA ASN A 107 -9.19 -1.61 -0.79
C ASN A 107 -9.82 -0.25 -1.10
N TYR A 108 -11.14 -0.22 -1.23
CA TYR A 108 -11.90 1.00 -1.53
C TYR A 108 -12.80 1.41 -0.37
N ARG A 109 -13.01 2.72 -0.22
CA ARG A 109 -13.97 3.30 0.71
C ARG A 109 -14.68 4.45 0.01
N GLN A 110 -16.01 4.35 -0.10
CA GLN A 110 -16.87 5.34 -0.75
C GLN A 110 -16.40 5.71 -2.17
N GLY A 111 -16.11 4.70 -2.98
CA GLY A 111 -15.69 4.86 -4.37
C GLY A 111 -14.24 5.28 -4.58
N ARG A 112 -13.46 5.47 -3.50
CA ARG A 112 -12.06 5.91 -3.57
C ARG A 112 -11.11 4.87 -2.98
N LEU A 113 -9.95 4.71 -3.59
CA LEU A 113 -8.90 3.85 -3.07
C LEU A 113 -8.49 4.34 -1.67
N ASN A 114 -8.59 3.45 -0.68
CA ASN A 114 -8.30 3.75 0.71
C ASN A 114 -7.84 2.49 1.46
N GLY A 115 -6.57 2.44 1.80
CA GLY A 115 -5.92 1.32 2.46
C GLY A 115 -4.77 0.79 1.61
N ARG A 116 -4.49 -0.50 1.78
CA ARG A 116 -3.39 -1.18 1.07
C ARG A 116 -3.72 -1.37 -0.41
N PHE A 117 -2.71 -1.21 -1.24
CA PHE A 117 -2.70 -1.48 -2.66
C PHE A 117 -1.48 -2.35 -2.96
N LEU A 118 -1.73 -3.55 -3.45
CA LEU A 118 -0.74 -4.56 -3.75
C LEU A 118 -0.81 -4.96 -5.22
N GLY A 119 0.35 -5.13 -5.83
CA GLY A 119 0.48 -5.73 -7.15
C GLY A 119 1.53 -6.83 -7.12
N TRP A 120 1.29 -7.93 -7.82
CA TRP A 120 2.21 -9.06 -7.90
C TRP A 120 2.51 -9.43 -9.34
N TYR A 121 3.70 -9.96 -9.58
CA TYR A 121 4.00 -10.76 -10.76
C TYR A 121 3.26 -12.09 -10.66
N ARG A 122 3.07 -12.75 -11.81
CA ARG A 122 2.40 -14.06 -11.92
C ARG A 122 2.94 -15.15 -10.99
N HIS A 123 4.21 -15.05 -10.57
CA HIS A 123 4.86 -16.00 -9.66
C HIS A 123 4.81 -15.57 -8.18
N GLY A 124 4.02 -14.55 -7.83
CA GLY A 124 3.83 -14.05 -6.46
C GLY A 124 4.85 -13.02 -5.98
N GLY A 125 5.86 -12.68 -6.80
CA GLY A 125 6.78 -11.60 -6.46
C GLY A 125 6.07 -10.24 -6.42
N VAL A 126 6.27 -9.45 -5.36
CA VAL A 126 5.62 -8.14 -5.20
C VAL A 126 6.18 -7.13 -6.22
N ILE A 127 5.28 -6.43 -6.92
CA ILE A 127 5.58 -5.30 -7.80
C ILE A 127 5.43 -3.99 -7.02
N TYR A 128 4.30 -3.83 -6.33
CA TYR A 128 4.00 -2.66 -5.50
C TYR A 128 3.35 -3.12 -4.20
N ASP A 129 3.71 -2.48 -3.09
CA ASP A 129 3.02 -2.55 -1.79
C ASP A 129 2.95 -1.15 -1.23
N MET A 130 1.76 -0.54 -1.33
CA MET A 130 1.53 0.86 -0.99
C MET A 130 0.36 0.98 -0.03
N VAL A 131 0.41 1.98 0.84
CA VAL A 131 -0.75 2.41 1.64
C VAL A 131 -1.21 3.76 1.12
N ILE A 132 -2.48 3.85 0.71
CA ILE A 132 -3.07 5.03 0.09
C ILE A 132 -4.22 5.53 0.97
N ASN A 133 -4.14 6.77 1.43
CA ASN A 133 -5.20 7.41 2.20
C ASN A 133 -5.95 8.43 1.35
N GLN A 134 -7.19 8.77 1.73
CA GLN A 134 -8.10 9.66 0.96
C GLN A 134 -7.58 11.10 0.72
N GLY A 135 -6.30 11.39 0.99
CA GLY A 135 -5.61 12.67 0.74
C GLY A 135 -4.19 12.58 0.15
N GLY A 136 -3.69 11.39 -0.25
CA GLY A 136 -2.34 11.23 -0.80
C GLY A 136 -1.63 9.95 -0.35
N PHE A 137 -0.51 9.64 -1.02
CA PHE A 137 0.33 8.48 -0.74
C PHE A 137 0.87 8.53 0.69
N ALA A 138 0.67 7.47 1.48
CA ALA A 138 1.22 7.39 2.84
C ALA A 138 2.75 7.17 2.85
N GLY A 139 3.37 6.98 1.68
CA GLY A 139 4.84 6.88 1.55
C GLY A 139 5.60 8.13 1.98
N ASP A 140 4.94 9.30 2.04
CA ASP A 140 5.56 10.58 2.45
C ASP A 140 5.60 10.80 3.98
N TYR A 141 5.01 9.90 4.76
CA TYR A 141 5.07 9.96 6.22
C TYR A 141 6.16 9.07 6.83
N LEU A 142 6.65 8.06 6.10
CA LEU A 142 7.75 7.19 6.57
C LEU A 142 9.16 7.76 6.30
N SER A 143 9.26 8.92 5.65
CA SER A 143 10.54 9.60 5.37
C SER A 143 10.86 10.75 6.35
N ARG A 144 10.02 10.98 7.37
CA ARG A 144 10.21 12.07 8.36
C ARG A 144 10.55 11.64 9.78
N GLU A 145 10.64 10.33 10.05
CA GLU A 145 10.91 9.82 11.40
C GLU A 145 12.36 9.36 11.63
N ASP A 146 13.30 9.71 10.74
CA ASP A 146 14.73 9.37 10.90
C ASP A 146 15.67 10.57 10.71
N SER A 147 15.19 11.79 10.97
CA SER A 147 16.06 12.97 11.03
C SER A 147 15.66 13.91 12.16
N GLN A 148 15.84 13.45 13.40
CA GLN A 148 16.13 14.32 14.54
C GLN A 148 17.39 13.80 15.24
N GLU A 149 18.54 14.35 14.88
CA GLU A 149 19.48 15.00 15.81
C GLU A 149 20.78 15.37 15.09
N SER A 150 20.99 16.67 14.89
CA SER A 150 22.27 17.31 15.19
C SER A 150 22.00 18.78 15.44
N ASP A 151 21.64 19.08 16.68
CA ASP A 151 21.77 20.42 17.26
C ASP A 151 23.27 20.75 17.36
N ASP A 152 23.85 21.24 16.27
CA ASP A 152 25.18 21.86 16.29
C ASP A 152 25.03 23.38 16.21
N PHE A 153 24.90 23.95 17.40
CA PHE A 153 25.74 25.04 17.90
C PHE A 153 25.96 26.27 17.00
N PHE A 154 25.16 27.32 17.22
CA PHE A 154 25.48 28.68 16.77
C PHE A 154 26.04 29.46 17.96
N GLU A 155 27.36 29.63 18.02
CA GLU A 155 27.98 30.64 18.90
C GLU A 155 27.79 32.03 18.27
N PRO A 156 27.19 32.99 18.99
CA PRO A 156 27.21 34.39 18.60
C PRO A 156 28.45 35.07 19.19
N GLU A 157 29.49 35.25 18.38
CA GLU A 157 30.56 36.21 18.68
C GLU A 157 30.20 37.57 18.07
N GLY A 158 30.31 38.61 18.89
CA GLY A 158 29.78 39.94 18.66
C GLY A 158 30.76 40.96 18.06
N ASP A 159 30.17 42.11 17.76
CA ASP A 159 30.70 43.47 17.61
C ASP A 159 32.06 43.70 16.95
N ALA A 160 32.01 44.35 15.78
CA ALA A 160 32.91 45.46 15.48
C ALA A 160 32.17 46.55 14.69
N ASN A 161 31.90 47.64 15.39
CA ASN A 161 31.57 48.95 14.87
C ASN A 161 32.79 49.52 14.14
N GLU A 162 32.67 50.00 12.90
CA GLU A 162 33.52 51.10 12.45
C GLU A 162 32.81 52.02 11.44
N SER A 163 32.73 53.28 11.86
CA SER A 163 32.29 54.48 11.17
C SER A 163 33.16 54.85 9.97
N GLY A 164 32.58 55.56 8.99
CA GLY A 164 33.38 56.28 7.99
C GLY A 164 32.56 57.01 6.95
N ASP A 165 32.36 58.32 7.16
CA ASP A 165 31.87 59.31 6.19
C ASP A 165 32.65 59.29 4.87
N GLY A 166 32.02 59.75 3.79
CA GLY A 166 32.77 60.26 2.64
C GLY A 166 31.98 60.49 1.34
N ASN A 167 31.38 61.69 1.25
CA ASN A 167 31.01 62.46 0.03
C ASN A 167 30.00 61.89 -0.98
#